data_AF-A0A397TS15-F1
#
_entry.id   AF-A0A397TS15-F1
#
_cell.length_a   1.000
_cell.length_b   1.000
_cell.length_c   1.000
_cell.angle_alpha   90.00
_cell.angle_beta   90.00
_cell.angle_gamma   90.00
#
_symmetry.space_group_name_H-M   'P 1'
#
loop_
_entity.id
_entity.type
_entity.pdbx_description
1 polymer ?
#
loop_
_entity_poly.entity_id
_entity_poly.type
_entity_poly.pdbx_seq_one_letter_code
_entity_poly.pdbx_strand_id
1 'polypeptide(L)' 'MGKYDKVFEDLTRLLEIEPDSTIALRYRAEINYMMKRYNESIADLKELLRIKPNNVWAKKVYESVEGFQLLQLT' A
#
# COMPACT_ATOMS: atom_id res chain seq x y z
N MET A 1 -13.48 -15.56 4.26
CA MET A 1 -12.15 -15.38 3.65
C MET A 1 -12.33 -14.51 2.42
N GLY A 2 -11.80 -13.29 2.48
CA GLY A 2 -11.75 -12.38 1.34
C GLY A 2 -10.81 -12.93 0.26
N LYS A 3 -11.02 -12.48 -0.98
CA LYS A 3 -10.27 -12.91 -2.16
C LYS A 3 -8.74 -12.70 -2.04
N TYR A 4 -8.30 -11.88 -1.10
CA TYR A 4 -6.90 -11.46 -0.95
C TYR A 4 -6.24 -11.85 0.38
N ASP A 5 -6.95 -12.53 1.30
CA ASP A 5 -6.46 -12.75 2.67
C ASP A 5 -5.12 -13.51 2.71
N LYS A 6 -5.01 -14.59 1.95
CA LYS A 6 -3.78 -15.40 1.89
C LYS A 6 -2.60 -14.61 1.31
N VAL A 7 -2.85 -13.85 0.23
CA VAL A 7 -1.81 -13.03 -0.41
C VAL A 7 -1.35 -11.93 0.55
N PHE A 8 -2.29 -11.33 1.29
CA PHE A 8 -1.97 -10.31 2.29
C PHE A 8 -1.09 -10.87 3.43
N GLU A 9 -1.37 -12.08 3.89
CA GLU A 9 -0.57 -12.78 4.90
C GLU A 9 0.84 -13.08 4.38
N ASP A 10 0.96 -13.64 3.17
CA ASP A 10 2.25 -13.93 2.54
C ASP A 10 3.11 -12.67 2.37
N LEU A 11 2.49 -11.55 1.94
CA LEU A 11 3.18 -10.26 1.81
C LEU A 11 3.59 -9.67 3.16
N THR A 12 2.78 -9.86 4.20
CA THR A 12 3.10 -9.39 5.55
C THR A 12 4.29 -10.16 6.10
N ARG A 13 4.31 -11.49 5.94
CA ARG A 13 5.44 -12.32 6.33
C ARG A 13 6.70 -11.98 5.54
N LEU A 14 6.57 -11.65 4.26
CA LEU A 14 7.71 -11.18 3.46
C LEU A 14 8.28 -9.89 4.03
N LEU A 15 7.46 -8.96 4.50
CA LEU A 15 7.92 -7.71 5.13
C LEU A 15 8.53 -7.91 6.53
N GLU A 16 8.21 -9.00 7.22
CA GLU A 16 8.90 -9.39 8.45
C GLU A 16 10.33 -9.87 8.18
N ILE A 17 10.57 -10.49 7.02
CA ILE A 17 11.88 -11.03 6.61
C ILE A 17 12.70 -9.97 5.86
N GLU A 18 12.05 -9.22 4.97
CA GLU A 18 12.61 -8.18 4.11
C GLU A 18 11.79 -6.89 4.24
N PRO A 19 12.05 -6.06 5.27
CA PRO A 19 11.24 -4.88 5.56
C PRO A 19 11.21 -3.83 4.44
N ASP A 20 12.22 -3.81 3.58
CA ASP A 20 12.36 -2.89 2.45
C ASP A 20 11.95 -3.52 1.10
N SER A 21 11.30 -4.69 1.13
CA SER A 21 10.82 -5.37 -0.07
C SER A 21 9.81 -4.51 -0.82
N THR A 22 10.30 -3.80 -1.86
CA THR A 22 9.47 -2.90 -2.67
C THR A 22 8.33 -3.62 -3.40
N ILE A 23 8.47 -4.93 -3.64
CA ILE A 23 7.43 -5.79 -4.19
C ILE A 23 6.33 -6.00 -3.15
N ALA A 24 6.70 -6.34 -1.93
CA ALA A 24 5.75 -6.60 -0.86
C ALA A 24 4.95 -5.34 -0.49
N LEU A 25 5.63 -4.21 -0.30
CA LEU A 25 5.01 -2.90 -0.05
C LEU A 25 4.02 -2.51 -1.16
N ARG A 26 4.42 -2.69 -2.42
CA ARG A 26 3.56 -2.37 -3.57
C ARG A 26 2.26 -3.17 -3.57
N TYR A 27 2.36 -4.50 -3.47
CA TYR A 27 1.18 -5.36 -3.56
C TYR A 27 0.30 -5.26 -2.30
N ARG A 28 0.89 -5.06 -1.12
CA ARG A 28 0.13 -4.88 0.11
C ARG A 28 -0.63 -3.55 0.10
N ALA A 29 -0.01 -2.47 -0.42
CA ALA A 29 -0.70 -1.21 -0.65
C ALA A 29 -1.90 -1.35 -1.59
N GLU A 30 -1.74 -2.08 -2.70
CA GLU A 30 -2.80 -2.30 -3.69
C GLU A 30 -3.96 -3.11 -3.10
N ILE A 31 -3.67 -4.18 -2.38
CA ILE A 31 -4.70 -4.97 -1.69
C ILE A 31 -5.44 -4.12 -0.65
N ASN A 32 -4.72 -3.35 0.16
CA ASN A 32 -5.33 -2.44 1.13
C ASN A 32 -6.25 -1.42 0.46
N TYR A 33 -5.83 -0.82 -0.66
CA TYR A 33 -6.68 0.07 -1.46
C TYR A 33 -7.96 -0.63 -1.96
N MET A 34 -7.84 -1.84 -2.53
CA MET A 34 -8.99 -2.61 -3.01
C MET A 34 -9.95 -3.03 -1.89
N MET A 35 -9.43 -3.19 -0.67
CA MET A 35 -10.20 -3.46 0.55
C MET A 35 -10.73 -2.19 1.24
N LYS A 36 -10.53 -1.01 0.63
CA LYS A 36 -10.88 0.31 1.18
C LYS A 36 -10.18 0.63 2.52
N ARG A 37 -9.05 -0.02 2.80
CA ARG A 37 -8.15 0.22 3.93
C ARG A 37 -7.13 1.30 3.56
N TYR A 38 -7.63 2.52 3.41
CA TYR A 38 -6.85 3.61 2.81
C TYR A 38 -5.65 4.04 3.67
N ASN A 39 -5.78 4.04 4.99
CA ASN A 39 -4.69 4.40 5.91
C ASN A 39 -3.52 3.41 5.78
N GLU A 40 -3.82 2.12 5.75
CA GLU A 40 -2.83 1.05 5.61
C GLU A 40 -2.19 1.07 4.22
N SER A 41 -2.98 1.37 3.18
CA SER A 41 -2.45 1.57 1.82
C SER A 41 -1.46 2.74 1.78
N ILE A 42 -1.82 3.88 2.37
CA ILE A 42 -0.96 5.07 2.46
C ILE A 42 0.34 4.74 3.21
N ALA A 43 0.27 3.98 4.31
CA ALA A 43 1.46 3.62 5.07
C ALA A 43 2.47 2.83 4.21
N ASP A 44 1.99 1.81 3.49
CA ASP A 44 2.82 1.00 2.60
C ASP A 44 3.39 1.84 1.42
N LEU A 45 2.60 2.76 0.87
CA LEU A 45 3.02 3.67 -0.20
C LEU A 45 4.10 4.65 0.26
N LYS A 46 3.99 5.19 1.48
CA LYS A 46 5.01 6.09 2.06
C LYS A 46 6.35 5.38 2.18
N GLU A 47 6.34 4.14 2.66
CA GLU A 47 7.57 3.37 2.80
C GLU A 47 8.16 3.01 1.42
N LEU A 48 7.31 2.62 0.46
CA LEU A 48 7.76 2.38 -0.91
C LEU A 48 8.38 3.64 -1.55
N LEU A 49 7.78 4.81 -1.35
CA LEU A 49 8.30 6.09 -1.85
C LEU A 49 9.56 6.54 -1.11
N ARG A 50 9.74 6.17 0.16
CA ARG A 50 10.99 6.40 0.90
C ARG A 50 12.15 5.65 0.25
N ILE A 51 11.91 4.41 -0.19
CA ILE A 51 12.93 3.54 -0.82
C ILE A 51 13.11 3.87 -2.31
N LYS A 52 12.01 4.12 -3.04
CA LYS A 52 11.99 4.48 -4.45
C LYS A 52 11.21 5.79 -4.68
N PRO A 53 11.81 6.96 -4.42
CA PRO A 53 11.14 8.27 -4.53
C PRO A 53 10.59 8.60 -5.92
N ASN A 54 11.18 7.99 -6.95
CA ASN A 54 10.81 8.19 -8.35
C ASN A 54 9.84 7.11 -8.87
N ASN A 55 9.24 6.29 -7.99
CA ASN A 55 8.25 5.31 -8.39
C ASN A 55 6.94 6.01 -8.79
N VAL A 56 6.74 6.14 -10.12
CA VAL A 56 5.59 6.84 -10.71
C VAL A 56 4.26 6.20 -10.30
N TRP A 57 4.20 4.87 -10.21
CA TRP A 57 2.97 4.18 -9.79
C TRP A 57 2.62 4.52 -8.35
N ALA A 58 3.60 4.43 -7.44
CA ALA A 58 3.36 4.69 -6.02
C ALA A 58 2.92 6.14 -5.76
N LYS A 59 3.51 7.11 -6.47
CA LYS A 59 3.08 8.52 -6.41
C LYS A 59 1.63 8.71 -6.82
N LYS A 60 1.24 8.16 -7.99
CA LYS A 60 -0.13 8.28 -8.50
C LYS A 60 -1.17 7.66 -7.57
N VAL A 61 -0.86 6.48 -7.02
CA VAL A 61 -1.77 5.80 -6.09
C VAL A 61 -1.87 6.59 -4.79
N TYR A 62 -0.74 7.07 -4.24
CA TYR A 62 -0.71 7.89 -3.02
C TYR A 62 -1.61 9.14 -3.16
N GLU A 63 -1.43 9.91 -4.23
CA GLU A 63 -2.22 11.11 -4.52
C GLU A 63 -3.72 10.79 -4.67
N SER A 64 -4.03 9.65 -5.30
CA SER A 64 -5.42 9.21 -5.45
C SER A 64 -6.03 8.88 -4.09
N VAL A 65 -5.36 8.06 -3.27
CA VAL A 65 -5.89 7.61 -1.97
C VAL A 65 -6.02 8.78 -0.99
N GLU A 66 -5.01 9.65 -0.92
CA GLU A 66 -5.01 10.82 -0.04
C GLU A 66 -6.09 11.82 -0.45
N GLY A 67 -6.25 12.07 -1.76
CA GLY A 67 -7.32 12.91 -2.28
C GLY A 67 -8.72 12.39 -1.96
N PHE A 68 -8.96 11.08 -2.13
CA PHE A 68 -10.23 10.46 -1.77
C PHE A 68 -10.53 10.56 -0.26
N GLN A 69 -9.51 10.39 0.59
CA GLN A 69 -9.67 10.47 2.04
C GLN A 69 -10.02 11.89 2.51
N LEU A 70 -9.40 12.92 1.93
CA LEU A 70 -9.70 14.31 2.25
C LEU A 70 -11.13 14.73 1.87
N LEU A 71 -11.64 14.22 0.74
CA LEU A 71 -13.01 14.51 0.28
C LEU A 71 -14.10 13.85 1.14
N GLN A 72 -13.78 12.81 1.92
CA GLN A 72 -14.74 12.18 2.84
C GLN A 72 -14.83 12.88 4.21
N LEU A 73 -13.92 13.81 4.49
CA LEU A 73 -13.84 14.53 5.77
C LEU A 73 -14.42 15.96 5.70
N THR A 74 -14.86 16.40 4.53
CA THR A 74 -15.49 17.71 4.24
C THR A 74 -16.97 17.56 3.94
#